data_AF-O44984-F1
#
_entry.id   AF-O44984-F1
#
_cell.length_a   1.000
_cell.length_b   1.000
_cell.length_c   1.000
_cell.angle_alpha   90.00
_cell.angle_beta   90.00
_cell.angle_gamma   90.00
#
_symmetry.space_group_name_H-M   'P 1'
#
loop_
_entity.id
_entity.type
_entity.pdbx_description
1 polymer ?
#
loop_
_entity_poly.entity_id
_entity_poly.type
_entity_poly.pdbx_seq_one_letter_code
_entity_poly.pdbx_strand_id
1 'polypeptide(L)'
;MPHPKLTPKCEAPPEKRLAHLEIRFKDRRHIIPPLFHNGWVGRNEDRTLLNDTIIEFYMCDWMRLEVFDEATRASSHVFHSFFLPKIKTCFKDFKENPPRRSELANHYNRFFRSKNDAETFLKKDILLIPVHLDKPKHWFLVIVHNPSGAVRRISDVNILDATNKVKSRRLSRRITGHVNCDENAGECRIIIMDSLVHSKKYREVIDKTHDSTFDHIRLWLLMSAAATDVDMFCTRFRKVVCQKLPQQKNSVDCGIFMMAFAEYFTKYNTAWQSLPTDALADLKMDDDIKSLLNSETPRQRLDELFQSLKA
;
A
#
# COMPACT_ATOMS: atom_id res chain seq x y z
N MET A 1 1.96 1.15 26.47
CA MET A 1 3.31 0.65 26.19
C MET A 1 4.16 1.85 25.79
N PRO A 2 5.25 2.21 26.49
CA PRO A 2 6.15 3.22 25.96
C PRO A 2 6.79 2.66 24.69
N HIS A 3 6.81 3.46 23.63
CA HIS A 3 7.50 3.16 22.36
C HIS A 3 8.93 2.66 22.63
N PRO A 4 9.53 1.84 21.75
CA PRO A 4 10.98 1.71 21.75
C PRO A 4 11.51 3.12 21.65
N LYS A 5 12.07 3.62 22.75
CA LYS A 5 12.41 5.03 22.90
C LYS A 5 13.39 5.34 21.78
N LEU A 6 12.96 6.21 20.87
CA LEU A 6 13.78 6.87 19.87
C LEU A 6 14.71 7.86 20.60
N THR A 7 15.53 7.37 21.55
CA THR A 7 16.46 8.19 22.32
C THR A 7 17.57 8.71 21.42
N PRO A 8 17.94 10.00 21.50
CA PRO A 8 19.10 10.51 20.79
C PRO A 8 20.34 9.97 21.50
N LYS A 9 21.06 9.03 20.85
CA LYS A 9 22.48 8.87 21.16
C LYS A 9 23.22 10.03 20.52
N CYS A 10 23.81 10.86 21.36
CA CYS A 10 24.69 11.95 20.97
C CYS A 10 26.10 11.38 20.80
N GLU A 11 26.36 10.77 19.65
CA GLU A 11 27.72 10.53 19.15
C GLU A 11 27.87 11.38 17.89
N ALA A 12 29.07 11.91 17.64
CA ALA A 12 29.35 12.73 16.46
C ALA A 12 28.83 12.01 15.20
N PRO A 13 28.16 12.72 14.27
CA PRO A 13 27.49 12.06 13.15
C PRO A 13 28.50 11.20 12.40
N PRO A 14 28.21 9.91 12.14
CA PRO A 14 29.13 9.03 11.45
C PRO A 14 29.53 9.65 10.10
N GLU A 15 30.79 9.42 9.70
CA GLU A 15 31.34 9.92 8.45
C GLU A 15 30.45 9.46 7.27
N LYS A 16 29.89 10.43 6.53
CA LYS A 16 28.73 10.17 5.64
C LYS A 16 29.14 9.49 4.34
N ARG A 17 28.46 8.39 4.02
CA ARG A 17 28.78 7.51 2.90
C ARG A 17 28.32 8.05 1.54
N LEU A 18 29.29 8.23 0.63
CA LEU A 18 29.08 8.71 -0.74
C LEU A 18 29.13 7.59 -1.80
N ALA A 19 29.58 6.39 -1.42
CA ALA A 19 29.67 5.23 -2.29
C ALA A 19 28.50 4.26 -2.08
N HIS A 20 28.28 3.36 -3.04
CA HIS A 20 27.41 2.21 -2.84
C HIS A 20 27.92 1.37 -1.66
N LEU A 21 27.00 0.81 -0.88
CA LEU A 21 27.29 -0.10 0.22
C LEU A 21 26.78 -1.49 -0.12
N GLU A 22 27.67 -2.49 -0.11
CA GLU A 22 27.22 -3.88 -0.12
C GLU A 22 26.78 -4.25 1.30
N ILE A 23 25.53 -4.67 1.42
CA ILE A 23 24.96 -5.18 2.68
C ILE A 23 24.56 -6.63 2.50
N ARG A 24 24.61 -7.40 3.59
CA ARG A 24 24.09 -8.76 3.67
C ARG A 24 22.96 -8.79 4.69
N PHE A 25 21.78 -9.20 4.24
CA PHE A 25 20.62 -9.39 5.11
C PHE A 25 20.06 -10.79 4.89
N LYS A 26 20.14 -11.61 5.95
CA LYS A 26 19.94 -13.07 5.85
C LYS A 26 20.88 -13.63 4.77
N ASP A 27 20.37 -14.42 3.84
CA ASP A 27 21.16 -15.02 2.75
C ASP A 27 21.21 -14.17 1.47
N ARG A 28 20.75 -12.92 1.52
CA ARG A 28 20.66 -12.02 0.36
C ARG A 28 21.67 -10.89 0.44
N ARG A 29 22.22 -10.54 -0.71
CA ARG A 29 23.13 -9.39 -0.88
C ARG A 29 22.40 -8.27 -1.60
N HIS A 30 22.59 -7.04 -1.12
CA HIS A 30 22.02 -5.85 -1.71
C HIS A 30 23.12 -4.81 -1.91
N ILE A 31 23.06 -4.06 -3.01
CA ILE A 31 23.95 -2.94 -3.30
C ILE A 31 23.15 -1.67 -3.07
N ILE A 32 23.36 -1.02 -1.94
CA ILE A 32 22.58 0.14 -1.50
C ILE A 32 23.23 1.43 -2.00
N PRO A 33 22.55 2.26 -2.80
CA PRO A 33 23.09 3.54 -3.25
C PRO A 33 23.28 4.52 -2.08
N PRO A 34 24.04 5.61 -2.29
CA PRO A 34 24.23 6.63 -1.27
C PRO A 34 22.93 7.40 -0.98
N LEU A 35 22.76 7.78 0.29
CA LEU A 35 21.61 8.57 0.76
C LEU A 35 21.84 10.10 0.63
N PHE A 36 23.04 10.51 0.26
CA PHE A 36 23.47 11.91 0.16
C PHE A 36 24.33 12.15 -1.09
N HIS A 37 24.26 13.35 -1.66
CA HIS A 37 25.08 13.81 -2.77
C HIS A 37 26.47 14.27 -2.29
N ASN A 38 27.45 14.30 -3.21
CA ASN A 38 28.79 14.82 -2.94
C ASN A 38 28.71 16.31 -2.56
N GLY A 39 29.14 16.67 -1.35
CA GLY A 39 29.14 18.06 -0.87
C GLY A 39 28.09 18.42 0.18
N TRP A 40 27.60 17.43 0.96
CA TRP A 40 26.62 17.67 2.01
C TRP A 40 27.04 18.78 3.00
N VAL A 41 26.24 19.84 3.08
CA VAL A 41 26.41 20.99 4.00
C VAL A 41 25.24 21.14 4.97
N GLY A 42 24.36 20.13 5.08
CA GLY A 42 23.20 20.20 5.97
C GLY A 42 21.87 20.53 5.31
N ARG A 43 21.83 20.62 3.97
CA ARG A 43 20.64 21.09 3.26
C ARG A 43 19.78 19.95 2.73
N ASN A 44 18.55 20.25 2.35
CA ASN A 44 17.64 19.26 1.77
C ASN A 44 18.13 18.81 0.39
N GLU A 45 18.72 19.72 -0.39
CA GLU A 45 19.24 19.47 -1.74
C GLU A 45 20.41 18.49 -1.75
N ASP A 46 21.05 18.30 -0.60
CA ASP A 46 22.18 17.38 -0.43
C ASP A 46 21.72 15.92 -0.25
N ARG A 47 20.43 15.66 -0.03
CA ARG A 47 19.87 14.31 0.15
C ARG A 47 19.49 13.73 -1.20
N THR A 48 19.74 12.44 -1.41
CA THR A 48 19.28 11.74 -2.62
C THR A 48 17.81 11.35 -2.51
N LEU A 49 17.13 11.28 -3.66
CA LEU A 49 15.87 10.54 -3.75
C LEU A 49 16.14 9.06 -3.40
N LEU A 50 15.24 8.46 -2.61
CA LEU A 50 15.29 7.01 -2.41
C LEU A 50 14.84 6.32 -3.69
N ASN A 51 15.63 5.35 -4.16
CA ASN A 51 15.31 4.56 -5.34
C ASN A 51 14.59 3.25 -4.95
N ASP A 52 14.14 2.50 -5.95
CA ASP A 52 13.48 1.20 -5.75
C ASP A 52 14.32 0.25 -4.88
N THR A 53 15.63 0.16 -5.10
CA THR A 53 16.51 -0.73 -4.31
C THR A 53 16.43 -0.48 -2.81
N ILE A 54 16.41 0.78 -2.38
CA ILE A 54 16.26 1.15 -0.96
C ILE A 54 14.85 0.82 -0.46
N ILE A 55 13.83 1.20 -1.23
CA ILE A 55 12.42 1.01 -0.84
C ILE A 55 12.10 -0.48 -0.71
N GLU A 56 12.54 -1.30 -1.66
CA GLU A 56 12.33 -2.73 -1.70
C GLU A 56 13.03 -3.43 -0.55
N PHE A 57 14.32 -3.16 -0.35
CA PHE A 57 15.07 -3.70 0.78
C PHE A 57 14.39 -3.35 2.11
N TYR A 58 14.09 -2.07 2.33
CA TYR A 58 13.52 -1.64 3.60
C TYR A 58 12.12 -2.22 3.81
N MET A 59 11.21 -2.11 2.84
CA MET A 59 9.81 -2.50 3.03
C MET A 59 9.56 -4.00 2.87
N CYS A 60 10.12 -4.62 1.82
CA CYS A 60 9.83 -6.00 1.46
C CYS A 60 10.69 -7.00 2.24
N ASP A 61 11.94 -6.65 2.56
CA ASP A 61 12.85 -7.52 3.30
C ASP A 61 12.90 -7.12 4.79
N TRP A 62 13.50 -5.98 5.13
CA TRP A 62 13.79 -5.63 6.53
C TRP A 62 12.53 -5.42 7.38
N MET A 63 11.62 -4.53 6.97
CA MET A 63 10.38 -4.24 7.72
C MET A 63 9.51 -5.48 7.85
N ARG A 64 9.28 -6.21 6.76
CA ARG A 64 8.47 -7.43 6.78
C ARG A 64 9.05 -8.49 7.72
N LEU A 65 10.37 -8.57 7.87
CA LEU A 65 11.02 -9.66 8.60
C LEU A 65 11.45 -9.29 10.02
N GLU A 66 11.80 -8.04 10.29
CA GLU A 66 12.33 -7.56 11.58
C GLU A 66 11.36 -6.65 12.33
N VAL A 67 10.42 -6.02 11.63
CA VAL A 67 9.45 -5.09 12.24
C VAL A 67 8.11 -5.77 12.48
N PHE A 68 7.63 -6.60 11.55
CA PHE A 68 6.37 -7.32 11.71
C PHE A 68 6.54 -8.52 12.63
N ASP A 69 5.62 -8.68 13.58
CA ASP A 69 5.46 -9.93 14.30
C ASP A 69 4.92 -11.04 13.38
N GLU A 70 4.85 -12.27 13.89
CA GLU A 70 4.40 -13.41 13.11
C GLU A 70 2.96 -13.27 12.60
N ALA A 71 2.06 -12.77 13.43
CA ALA A 71 0.66 -12.56 13.07
C ALA A 71 0.52 -11.52 11.94
N THR A 72 1.15 -10.36 12.08
CA THR A 72 1.16 -9.28 11.08
C THR A 72 1.80 -9.76 9.78
N ARG A 73 2.91 -10.50 9.85
CA ARG A 73 3.57 -11.05 8.66
C ARG A 73 2.71 -12.10 7.94
N ALA A 74 1.90 -12.86 8.68
CA ALA A 74 0.96 -13.83 8.14
C ALA A 74 -0.31 -13.18 7.56
N SER A 75 -0.83 -12.10 8.17
CA SER A 75 -2.04 -11.42 7.72
C SER A 75 -1.78 -10.27 6.73
N SER A 76 -0.54 -9.85 6.53
CA SER A 76 -0.18 -8.80 5.59
C SER A 76 0.70 -9.26 4.42
N HIS A 77 0.70 -8.46 3.36
CA HIS A 77 1.61 -8.61 2.23
C HIS A 77 2.16 -7.25 1.79
N VAL A 78 3.46 -7.21 1.45
CA VAL A 78 4.12 -6.02 0.91
C VAL A 78 4.46 -6.29 -0.55
N PHE A 79 3.91 -5.47 -1.45
CA PHE A 79 4.20 -5.56 -2.88
C PHE A 79 5.50 -4.81 -3.22
N HIS A 80 6.18 -5.29 -4.26
CA HIS A 80 7.23 -4.51 -4.93
C HIS A 80 6.67 -3.23 -5.57
N SER A 81 7.51 -2.20 -5.72
CA SER A 81 7.14 -0.94 -6.39
C SER A 81 6.70 -1.14 -7.85
N PHE A 82 7.16 -2.20 -8.51
CA PHE A 82 6.78 -2.57 -9.88
C PHE A 82 5.36 -3.15 -10.02
N PHE A 83 4.66 -3.44 -8.92
CA PHE A 83 3.32 -4.02 -8.94
C PHE A 83 2.30 -3.14 -9.67
N LEU A 84 2.18 -1.87 -9.29
CA LEU A 84 1.20 -0.97 -9.90
C LEU A 84 1.54 -0.62 -11.36
N PRO A 85 2.81 -0.33 -11.73
CA PRO A 85 3.19 -0.20 -13.14
C PRO A 85 2.82 -1.42 -14.00
N LYS A 86 2.99 -2.64 -13.47
CA LYS A 86 2.60 -3.88 -14.15
C LYS A 86 1.09 -3.92 -14.40
N ILE A 87 0.29 -3.65 -13.37
CA ILE A 87 -1.17 -3.48 -13.46
C ILE A 87 -1.55 -2.47 -14.55
N LYS A 88 -1.03 -1.24 -14.50
CA LYS A 88 -1.33 -0.19 -15.50
C LYS A 88 -0.99 -0.60 -16.93
N THR A 89 0.06 -1.40 -17.12
CA THR A 89 0.46 -1.88 -18.45
C THR A 89 -0.49 -2.95 -18.97
N CYS A 90 -0.92 -3.87 -18.09
CA CYS A 90 -1.88 -4.92 -18.42
C CYS A 90 -3.28 -4.37 -18.77
N PHE A 91 -3.70 -3.24 -18.19
CA PHE A 91 -5.09 -2.74 -18.31
C PHE A 91 -5.34 -1.68 -19.37
N LYS A 92 -4.43 -1.52 -20.33
CA LYS A 92 -4.64 -0.61 -21.48
C LYS A 92 -5.84 -1.00 -22.36
N ASP A 93 -6.24 -2.28 -22.31
CA ASP A 93 -7.25 -2.87 -23.20
C ASP A 93 -8.71 -2.71 -22.70
N PHE A 94 -8.92 -2.37 -21.43
CA PHE A 94 -10.28 -2.30 -20.84
C PHE A 94 -10.93 -0.91 -20.92
N LYS A 95 -10.62 -0.12 -21.96
CA LYS A 95 -11.06 1.28 -22.06
C LYS A 95 -12.53 1.46 -22.47
N GLU A 96 -13.09 0.52 -23.24
CA GLU A 96 -14.32 0.80 -24.01
C GLU A 96 -15.59 0.19 -23.41
N ASN A 97 -15.50 -0.92 -22.67
CA ASN A 97 -16.66 -1.58 -22.06
C ASN A 97 -16.30 -2.21 -20.71
N PRO A 98 -17.25 -2.29 -19.75
CA PRO A 98 -17.02 -3.02 -18.51
C PRO A 98 -16.74 -4.49 -18.86
N PRO A 99 -15.56 -5.02 -18.50
CA PRO A 99 -15.17 -6.36 -18.91
C PRO A 99 -16.06 -7.43 -18.31
N ARG A 100 -16.29 -8.50 -19.07
CA ARG A 100 -17.01 -9.67 -18.55
C ARG A 100 -16.16 -10.36 -17.48
N ARG A 101 -16.82 -11.03 -16.53
CA ARG A 101 -16.13 -11.80 -15.48
C ARG A 101 -15.14 -12.82 -16.04
N SER A 102 -15.50 -13.52 -17.12
CA SER A 102 -14.61 -14.46 -17.79
C SER A 102 -13.38 -13.79 -18.40
N GLU A 103 -13.52 -12.57 -18.94
CA GLU A 103 -12.40 -11.79 -19.47
C GLU A 103 -11.46 -11.37 -18.34
N LEU A 104 -12.01 -10.92 -17.21
CA LEU A 104 -11.27 -10.57 -16.00
C LEU A 104 -10.44 -11.76 -15.47
N ALA A 105 -11.06 -12.94 -15.34
CA ALA A 105 -10.40 -14.16 -14.88
C ALA A 105 -9.28 -14.60 -15.84
N ASN A 106 -9.54 -14.61 -17.15
CA ASN A 106 -8.55 -14.95 -18.16
C ASN A 106 -7.37 -13.98 -18.15
N HIS A 107 -7.64 -12.68 -17.97
CA HIS A 107 -6.62 -11.65 -17.90
C HIS A 107 -5.75 -11.81 -16.64
N TYR A 108 -6.35 -12.09 -15.48
CA TYR A 108 -5.59 -12.42 -14.27
C TYR A 108 -4.64 -13.58 -14.51
N ASN A 109 -5.19 -14.69 -15.04
CA ASN A 109 -4.47 -15.93 -15.27
C ASN A 109 -3.29 -15.76 -16.23
N ARG A 110 -3.42 -14.86 -17.20
CA ARG A 110 -2.38 -14.56 -18.18
C ARG A 110 -1.21 -13.77 -17.62
N PHE A 111 -1.46 -12.78 -16.76
CA PHE A 111 -0.44 -11.80 -16.37
C PHE A 111 0.04 -11.89 -14.92
N PHE A 112 -0.79 -12.42 -14.01
CA PHE A 112 -0.55 -12.40 -12.58
C PHE A 112 -0.41 -13.78 -11.95
N ARG A 113 -0.79 -14.86 -12.66
CA ARG A 113 -0.66 -16.21 -12.14
C ARG A 113 0.81 -16.62 -12.01
N SER A 114 1.29 -16.58 -10.76
CA SER A 114 2.43 -17.36 -10.27
C SER A 114 1.92 -18.29 -9.15
N LYS A 115 2.76 -19.18 -8.61
CA LYS A 115 2.39 -20.20 -7.61
C LYS A 115 1.75 -19.69 -6.30
N ASN A 116 1.59 -18.38 -6.08
CA ASN A 116 0.87 -17.83 -4.94
C ASN A 116 -0.45 -17.18 -5.40
N ASP A 117 -1.52 -17.86 -4.99
CA ASP A 117 -2.90 -17.83 -5.46
C ASP A 117 -3.58 -16.46 -5.26
N ALA A 118 -4.43 -16.06 -6.21
CA ALA A 118 -5.33 -14.90 -6.07
C ALA A 118 -6.09 -14.94 -4.74
N GLU A 119 -6.45 -16.14 -4.29
CA GLU A 119 -7.10 -16.40 -3.02
C GLU A 119 -6.24 -15.95 -1.82
N THR A 120 -4.92 -16.09 -1.91
CA THR A 120 -3.97 -15.71 -0.85
C THR A 120 -4.05 -14.23 -0.54
N PHE A 121 -4.11 -13.37 -1.57
CA PHE A 121 -4.17 -11.91 -1.36
C PHE A 121 -5.53 -11.46 -0.85
N LEU A 122 -6.62 -12.11 -1.30
CA LEU A 122 -7.96 -11.81 -0.83
C LEU A 122 -8.16 -12.17 0.66
N LYS A 123 -7.46 -13.21 1.14
CA LYS A 123 -7.47 -13.65 2.55
C LYS A 123 -6.57 -12.83 3.48
N LYS A 124 -5.78 -11.87 2.98
CA LYS A 124 -5.00 -10.96 3.82
C LYS A 124 -5.90 -9.91 4.47
N ASP A 125 -5.48 -9.40 5.61
CA ASP A 125 -6.10 -8.23 6.25
C ASP A 125 -5.59 -6.94 5.61
N ILE A 126 -4.28 -6.91 5.28
CA ILE A 126 -3.58 -5.72 4.79
C ILE A 126 -2.70 -6.05 3.59
N LEU A 127 -2.80 -5.24 2.54
CA LEU A 127 -1.82 -5.20 1.45
C LEU A 127 -1.16 -3.81 1.43
N LEU A 128 0.17 -3.77 1.53
CA LEU A 128 0.97 -2.56 1.40
C LEU A 128 1.51 -2.46 -0.03
N ILE A 129 1.23 -1.36 -0.70
CA ILE A 129 1.65 -1.11 -2.08
C ILE A 129 2.43 0.22 -2.12
N PRO A 130 3.76 0.19 -2.23
CA PRO A 130 4.54 1.39 -2.53
C PRO A 130 4.27 1.82 -3.97
N VAL A 131 3.99 3.11 -4.17
CA VAL A 131 3.70 3.67 -5.49
C VAL A 131 4.72 4.75 -5.83
N HIS A 132 5.38 4.57 -6.97
CA HIS A 132 6.27 5.57 -7.57
C HIS A 132 5.59 6.29 -8.74
N LEU A 133 5.79 7.60 -8.80
CA LEU A 133 5.50 8.44 -9.97
C LEU A 133 6.80 8.90 -10.60
N ASP A 134 6.86 8.93 -11.93
CA ASP A 134 8.05 9.42 -12.63
C ASP A 134 8.05 10.95 -12.78
N LYS A 135 6.87 11.58 -12.83
CA LYS A 135 6.67 13.02 -13.03
C LYS A 135 5.55 13.55 -12.13
N PRO A 136 5.87 14.21 -11.00
CA PRO A 136 7.20 14.32 -10.39
C PRO A 136 7.70 12.95 -9.90
N LYS A 137 9.01 12.82 -9.69
CA LYS A 137 9.58 11.68 -8.94
C LYS A 137 9.04 11.71 -7.52
N HIS A 138 8.10 10.81 -7.21
CA HIS A 138 7.36 10.87 -5.96
C HIS A 138 6.93 9.48 -5.48
N TRP A 139 7.06 9.26 -4.18
CA TRP A 139 6.66 8.05 -3.49
C TRP A 139 5.44 8.32 -2.61
N PHE A 140 4.44 7.45 -2.67
CA PHE A 140 3.34 7.43 -1.71
C PHE A 140 2.90 6.00 -1.43
N LEU A 141 2.24 5.79 -0.30
CA LEU A 141 1.80 4.48 0.14
C LEU A 141 0.32 4.28 -0.17
N VAL A 142 -0.04 3.08 -0.62
CA VAL A 142 -1.41 2.59 -0.56
C VAL A 142 -1.50 1.41 0.39
N ILE A 143 -2.44 1.49 1.32
CA ILE A 143 -2.84 0.38 2.18
C ILE A 143 -4.21 -0.11 1.70
N VAL A 144 -4.28 -1.34 1.22
CA VAL A 144 -5.56 -2.03 1.00
C VAL A 144 -5.90 -2.79 2.27
N HIS A 145 -6.96 -2.37 2.94
CA HIS A 145 -7.47 -3.02 4.14
C HIS A 145 -8.73 -3.81 3.83
N ASN A 146 -8.83 -5.01 4.40
CA ASN A 146 -9.93 -5.95 4.19
C ASN A 146 -10.24 -6.19 2.69
N PRO A 147 -9.27 -6.65 1.87
CA PRO A 147 -9.51 -7.03 0.47
C PRO A 147 -10.77 -7.89 0.26
N SER A 148 -11.03 -8.87 1.14
CA SER A 148 -12.22 -9.72 1.08
C SER A 148 -13.52 -9.00 1.45
N GLY A 149 -13.46 -7.80 2.03
CA GLY A 149 -14.63 -7.04 2.49
C GLY A 149 -15.63 -6.74 1.39
N ALA A 150 -15.16 -6.58 0.15
CA ALA A 150 -16.03 -6.37 -1.00
C ALA A 150 -16.53 -7.67 -1.65
N VAL A 151 -16.14 -8.86 -1.16
CA VAL A 151 -16.66 -10.14 -1.65
C VAL A 151 -18.15 -10.26 -1.39
N ARG A 152 -18.89 -10.65 -2.43
CA ARG A 152 -20.30 -11.00 -2.34
C ARG A 152 -20.43 -12.34 -1.62
N ARG A 153 -20.83 -12.30 -0.35
CA ARG A 153 -21.28 -13.49 0.36
C ARG A 153 -22.63 -13.89 -0.24
N ILE A 154 -22.71 -15.10 -0.79
CA ILE A 154 -24.01 -15.70 -1.08
C ILE A 154 -24.62 -15.94 0.30
N SER A 155 -25.63 -15.15 0.67
CA SER A 155 -26.39 -15.46 1.87
C SER A 155 -26.98 -16.86 1.71
N ASP A 156 -26.99 -17.67 2.78
CA ASP A 156 -27.58 -19.00 2.85
C ASP A 156 -29.09 -19.05 2.55
N VAL A 157 -29.68 -17.96 2.04
CA VAL A 157 -31.03 -17.90 1.49
C VAL A 157 -31.22 -18.90 0.35
N ASN A 158 -30.16 -19.34 -0.33
CA ASN A 158 -30.26 -20.40 -1.34
C ASN A 158 -30.38 -21.83 -0.76
N ILE A 159 -30.10 -22.08 0.53
CA ILE A 159 -30.32 -23.40 1.12
C ILE A 159 -31.83 -23.67 1.27
N LEU A 160 -32.65 -22.64 1.46
CA LEU A 160 -34.11 -22.80 1.52
C LEU A 160 -34.76 -22.84 0.12
N ASP A 161 -34.16 -22.22 -0.89
CA ASP A 161 -34.73 -22.14 -2.25
C ASP A 161 -34.32 -23.29 -3.19
N ALA A 162 -33.46 -24.22 -2.76
CA ALA A 162 -33.11 -25.43 -3.52
C ALA A 162 -34.34 -26.33 -3.83
N THR A 163 -35.48 -26.08 -3.19
CA THR A 163 -36.73 -26.80 -3.45
C THR A 163 -37.57 -26.23 -4.60
N ASN A 164 -37.26 -25.06 -5.18
CA ASN A 164 -38.11 -24.48 -6.24
C ASN A 164 -37.41 -24.24 -7.59
N LYS A 165 -37.73 -25.16 -8.50
CA LYS A 165 -37.47 -25.21 -9.95
C LYS A 165 -37.44 -23.85 -10.67
N VAL A 166 -36.31 -23.64 -11.35
CA VAL A 166 -36.07 -23.00 -12.66
C VAL A 166 -37.30 -22.35 -13.32
N LYS A 167 -37.58 -21.07 -13.00
CA LYS A 167 -38.28 -20.14 -13.92
C LYS A 167 -37.73 -18.73 -13.77
N SER A 168 -37.06 -18.26 -14.82
CA SER A 168 -36.84 -16.86 -15.21
C SER A 168 -36.64 -15.85 -14.06
N ARG A 169 -35.39 -15.55 -13.73
CA ARG A 169 -34.99 -14.53 -12.75
C ARG A 169 -35.51 -13.14 -13.19
N ARG A 170 -36.65 -12.68 -12.65
CA ARG A 170 -37.13 -11.31 -12.84
C ARG A 170 -36.06 -10.31 -12.38
N LEU A 171 -35.76 -9.33 -13.23
CA LEU A 171 -34.82 -8.22 -12.99
C LEU A 171 -35.04 -7.54 -11.63
N SER A 172 -36.29 -7.41 -11.20
CA SER A 172 -36.66 -6.84 -9.90
C SER A 172 -36.00 -7.56 -8.73
N ARG A 173 -35.91 -8.90 -8.71
CA ARG A 173 -35.18 -9.63 -7.65
C ARG A 173 -33.66 -9.47 -7.72
N ARG A 174 -33.08 -9.24 -8.91
CA ARG A 174 -31.66 -8.84 -9.02
C ARG A 174 -31.44 -7.46 -8.42
N ILE A 175 -32.38 -6.54 -8.62
CA ILE A 175 -32.36 -5.20 -8.01
C ILE A 175 -32.54 -5.32 -6.50
N THR A 176 -33.55 -6.04 -6.00
CA THR A 176 -33.76 -6.24 -4.56
C THR A 176 -32.57 -6.94 -3.89
N GLY A 177 -31.91 -7.89 -4.58
CA GLY A 177 -30.65 -8.49 -4.10
C GLY A 177 -29.43 -7.57 -4.16
N HIS A 178 -29.44 -6.51 -4.98
CA HIS A 178 -28.46 -5.42 -4.95
C HIS A 178 -28.81 -4.36 -3.90
N VAL A 179 -30.08 -4.22 -3.50
CA VAL A 179 -30.49 -3.33 -2.40
C VAL A 179 -30.25 -4.01 -1.05
N ASN A 180 -30.57 -5.30 -0.94
CA ASN A 180 -30.30 -6.14 0.23
C ASN A 180 -28.86 -6.66 0.24
N CYS A 181 -27.89 -5.82 -0.21
CA CYS A 181 -26.49 -6.06 0.12
C CYS A 181 -26.43 -6.10 1.64
N ASP A 182 -26.19 -7.30 2.20
CA ASP A 182 -26.10 -7.57 3.63
C ASP A 182 -25.54 -6.35 4.36
N GLU A 183 -26.34 -5.76 5.25
CA GLU A 183 -25.89 -4.63 6.08
C GLU A 183 -24.67 -5.05 6.93
N ASN A 184 -24.48 -6.35 7.14
CA ASN A 184 -23.30 -6.95 7.77
C ASN A 184 -22.12 -7.19 6.81
N ALA A 185 -22.24 -6.90 5.50
CA ALA A 185 -21.11 -7.03 4.58
C ALA A 185 -20.05 -5.98 4.90
N GLY A 186 -18.79 -6.43 4.99
CA GLY A 186 -17.65 -5.53 5.13
C GLY A 186 -17.44 -4.61 3.91
N GLU A 187 -16.33 -3.90 3.93
CA GLU A 187 -15.88 -3.06 2.82
C GLU A 187 -14.37 -3.23 2.61
N CYS A 188 -13.95 -3.17 1.36
CA CYS A 188 -12.54 -3.12 1.00
C CYS A 188 -12.11 -1.65 0.94
N ARG A 189 -11.17 -1.26 1.79
CA ARG A 189 -10.75 0.14 1.95
C ARG A 189 -9.38 0.32 1.32
N ILE A 190 -9.30 1.10 0.26
CA ILE A 190 -8.06 1.46 -0.43
C ILE A 190 -7.66 2.85 0.07
N ILE A 191 -6.69 2.87 0.98
CA ILE A 191 -6.28 4.04 1.76
C ILE A 191 -4.98 4.58 1.18
N ILE A 192 -5.01 5.81 0.69
CA ILE A 192 -3.88 6.52 0.10
C ILE A 192 -3.25 7.41 1.16
N MET A 193 -1.96 7.22 1.41
CA MET A 193 -1.16 7.99 2.36
C MET A 193 -0.04 8.70 1.60
N ASP A 194 -0.19 10.01 1.45
CA ASP A 194 0.66 10.82 0.59
C ASP A 194 1.12 12.09 1.33
N SER A 195 2.44 12.25 1.45
CA SER A 195 3.09 13.39 2.11
C SER A 195 3.06 14.69 1.28
N LEU A 196 2.57 14.63 0.04
CA LEU A 196 2.37 15.78 -0.84
C LEU A 196 0.90 16.02 -1.20
N VAL A 197 -0.07 15.40 -0.51
CA VAL A 197 -1.51 15.56 -0.82
C VAL A 197 -1.96 17.03 -0.86
N HIS A 198 -1.37 17.89 -0.03
CA HIS A 198 -1.67 19.33 0.02
C HIS A 198 -0.80 20.20 -0.90
N SER A 199 0.01 19.60 -1.77
CA SER A 199 0.90 20.34 -2.66
C SER A 199 0.11 21.10 -3.72
N LYS A 200 0.05 22.43 -3.60
CA LYS A 200 -0.53 23.30 -4.63
C LYS A 200 0.13 23.11 -6.01
N LYS A 201 1.44 22.85 -6.03
CA LYS A 201 2.23 22.69 -7.25
C LYS A 201 1.87 21.41 -8.02
N TYR A 202 1.57 20.32 -7.31
CA TYR A 202 1.35 19.00 -7.91
C TYR A 202 -0.09 18.50 -7.81
N ARG A 203 -1.02 19.32 -7.27
CA ARG A 203 -2.41 18.96 -7.01
C ARG A 203 -3.07 18.18 -8.15
N GLU A 204 -3.09 18.73 -9.36
CA GLU A 204 -3.76 18.08 -10.50
C GLU A 204 -3.18 16.71 -10.86
N VAL A 205 -1.86 16.57 -10.76
CA VAL A 205 -1.16 15.31 -11.06
C VAL A 205 -1.42 14.28 -9.95
N ILE A 206 -1.39 14.73 -8.70
CA ILE A 206 -1.64 13.91 -7.51
C ILE A 206 -3.09 13.40 -7.52
N ASP A 207 -4.07 14.29 -7.70
CA ASP A 207 -5.50 13.93 -7.72
C ASP A 207 -5.79 12.87 -8.80
N LYS A 208 -5.37 13.12 -10.05
CA LYS A 208 -5.50 12.16 -11.16
C LYS A 208 -4.80 10.83 -10.86
N THR A 209 -3.63 10.90 -10.23
CA THR A 209 -2.86 9.70 -9.87
C THR A 209 -3.58 8.90 -8.79
N HIS A 210 -4.16 9.56 -7.78
CA HIS A 210 -4.89 8.90 -6.70
C HIS A 210 -6.14 8.21 -7.24
N ASP A 211 -6.93 8.87 -8.10
CA ASP A 211 -8.07 8.27 -8.80
C ASP A 211 -7.64 7.06 -9.64
N SER A 212 -6.64 7.25 -10.50
CA SER A 212 -6.12 6.17 -11.34
C SER A 212 -5.62 4.99 -10.49
N THR A 213 -4.89 5.25 -9.41
CA THR A 213 -4.35 4.20 -8.54
C THR A 213 -5.46 3.41 -7.86
N PHE A 214 -6.50 4.09 -7.35
CA PHE A 214 -7.69 3.44 -6.81
C PHE A 214 -8.36 2.52 -7.83
N ASP A 215 -8.61 3.01 -9.05
CA ASP A 215 -9.29 2.25 -10.10
C ASP A 215 -8.50 1.01 -10.53
N HIS A 216 -7.18 1.15 -10.66
CA HIS A 216 -6.30 0.06 -11.06
C HIS A 216 -6.20 -1.04 -9.99
N ILE A 217 -6.12 -0.67 -8.71
CA ILE A 217 -6.11 -1.64 -7.60
C ILE A 217 -7.48 -2.32 -7.49
N ARG A 218 -8.58 -1.55 -7.59
CA ARG A 218 -9.95 -2.08 -7.61
C ARG A 218 -10.14 -3.10 -8.74
N LEU A 219 -9.71 -2.76 -9.95
CA LEU A 219 -9.79 -3.66 -11.10
C LEU A 219 -8.97 -4.93 -10.86
N TRP A 220 -7.75 -4.80 -10.35
CA TRP A 220 -6.89 -5.95 -9.99
C TRP A 220 -7.53 -6.89 -8.97
N LEU A 221 -8.18 -6.35 -7.92
CA LEU A 221 -8.92 -7.16 -6.95
C LEU A 221 -10.13 -7.88 -7.59
N LEU A 222 -10.89 -7.19 -8.44
CA LEU A 222 -12.01 -7.79 -9.18
C LEU A 222 -11.56 -8.96 -10.06
N MET A 223 -10.41 -8.87 -10.71
CA MET A 223 -9.85 -9.98 -11.49
C MET A 223 -9.35 -11.12 -10.63
N SER A 224 -8.73 -10.81 -9.49
CA SER A 224 -8.29 -11.82 -8.51
C SER A 224 -9.49 -12.63 -8.01
N ALA A 225 -10.61 -11.95 -7.70
CA ALA A 225 -11.85 -12.61 -7.33
C ALA A 225 -12.44 -13.42 -8.50
N ALA A 226 -12.50 -12.84 -9.71
CA ALA A 226 -13.00 -13.56 -10.88
C ALA A 226 -12.20 -14.84 -11.17
N ALA A 227 -10.88 -14.83 -10.98
CA ALA A 227 -10.00 -15.99 -11.14
C ALA A 227 -10.21 -17.08 -10.07
N THR A 228 -10.79 -16.74 -8.92
CA THR A 228 -11.08 -17.66 -7.80
C THR A 228 -12.55 -18.07 -7.74
N ASP A 229 -13.30 -17.80 -8.80
CA ASP A 229 -14.74 -17.99 -8.87
C ASP A 229 -15.52 -17.22 -7.76
N VAL A 230 -14.96 -16.10 -7.30
CA VAL A 230 -15.59 -15.18 -6.33
C VAL A 230 -16.10 -13.93 -7.05
N ASP A 231 -17.27 -13.43 -6.64
CA ASP A 231 -17.80 -12.13 -7.08
C ASP A 231 -17.53 -11.07 -6.00
N MET A 232 -17.29 -9.81 -6.41
CA MET A 232 -17.18 -8.68 -5.49
C MET A 232 -18.17 -7.56 -5.87
N PHE A 233 -18.69 -6.84 -4.88
CA PHE A 233 -19.52 -5.66 -5.08
C PHE A 233 -18.65 -4.45 -5.37
N CYS A 234 -18.77 -3.88 -6.58
CA CYS A 234 -18.05 -2.66 -6.96
C CYS A 234 -18.33 -1.47 -6.01
N THR A 235 -19.52 -1.41 -5.41
CA THR A 235 -19.94 -0.38 -4.45
C THR A 235 -19.30 -0.51 -3.06
N ARG A 236 -18.66 -1.66 -2.76
CA ARG A 236 -18.01 -1.93 -1.47
C ARG A 236 -16.50 -1.66 -1.47
N PHE A 237 -15.97 -1.11 -2.57
CA PHE A 237 -14.63 -0.54 -2.60
C PHE A 237 -14.69 0.93 -2.19
N ARG A 238 -13.99 1.27 -1.11
CA ARG A 238 -13.91 2.64 -0.60
C ARG A 238 -12.54 3.22 -0.88
N LYS A 239 -12.52 4.37 -1.55
CA LYS A 239 -11.33 5.20 -1.68
C LYS A 239 -11.23 6.09 -0.45
N VAL A 240 -10.07 6.10 0.22
CA VAL A 240 -9.74 7.04 1.28
C VAL A 240 -8.43 7.73 0.92
N VAL A 241 -8.38 9.05 1.06
CA VAL A 241 -7.13 9.81 0.97
C VAL A 241 -6.91 10.47 2.32
N CYS A 242 -5.85 10.09 3.03
CA CYS A 242 -5.53 10.65 4.33
C CYS A 242 -5.09 12.11 4.20
N GLN A 243 -5.80 13.01 4.89
CA GLN A 243 -5.61 14.46 4.81
C GLN A 243 -4.78 15.03 5.97
N LYS A 244 -4.67 14.30 7.09
CA LYS A 244 -4.07 14.81 8.34
C LYS A 244 -2.72 14.18 8.70
N LEU A 245 -2.16 13.35 7.82
CA LEU A 245 -0.83 12.78 8.00
C LEU A 245 0.28 13.84 7.83
N PRO A 246 1.46 13.63 8.46
CA PRO A 246 2.62 14.49 8.26
C PRO A 246 2.91 14.76 6.79
N GLN A 247 3.07 16.04 6.44
CA GLN A 247 3.38 16.47 5.08
C GLN A 247 4.87 16.83 4.99
N GLN A 248 5.51 16.41 3.91
CA GLN A 248 6.91 16.76 3.66
C GLN A 248 7.02 18.23 3.25
N LYS A 249 8.06 18.90 3.73
CA LYS A 249 8.36 20.29 3.33
C LYS A 249 9.39 20.40 2.20
N ASN A 250 10.10 19.31 1.91
CA ASN A 250 11.15 19.25 0.88
C ASN A 250 10.70 18.39 -0.32
N SER A 251 11.56 18.25 -1.33
CA SER A 251 11.27 17.51 -2.56
C SER A 251 11.94 16.13 -2.65
N VAL A 252 12.53 15.63 -1.56
CA VAL A 252 13.46 14.48 -1.60
C VAL A 252 13.12 13.35 -0.62
N ASP A 253 12.31 13.63 0.40
CA ASP A 253 12.03 12.66 1.48
C ASP A 253 10.69 11.93 1.35
N CYS A 254 10.00 11.99 0.21
CA CYS A 254 8.74 11.24 0.02
C CYS A 254 8.86 9.74 0.35
N GLY A 255 9.98 9.11 -0.01
CA GLY A 255 10.26 7.71 0.35
C GLY A 255 10.40 7.49 1.86
N ILE A 256 10.98 8.43 2.61
CA ILE A 256 11.10 8.39 4.08
C ILE A 256 9.71 8.45 4.71
N PHE A 257 8.87 9.39 4.28
CA PHE A 257 7.50 9.53 4.78
C PHE A 257 6.67 8.28 4.49
N MET A 258 6.76 7.75 3.26
CA MET A 258 6.08 6.53 2.85
C MET A 258 6.44 5.33 3.75
N MET A 259 7.74 5.10 4.00
CA MET A 259 8.22 4.02 4.86
C MET A 259 7.77 4.21 6.32
N ALA A 260 7.80 5.44 6.83
CA ALA A 260 7.32 5.75 8.17
C ALA A 260 5.82 5.53 8.34
N PHE A 261 5.00 5.86 7.33
CA PHE A 261 3.57 5.55 7.34
C PHE A 261 3.33 4.04 7.39
N ALA A 262 4.07 3.28 6.58
CA ALA A 262 3.96 1.83 6.55
C ALA A 262 4.30 1.22 7.92
N GLU A 263 5.45 1.57 8.50
CA GLU A 263 5.85 1.08 9.82
C GLU A 263 4.84 1.48 10.91
N TYR A 264 4.42 2.74 10.93
CA TYR A 264 3.52 3.25 11.97
C TYR A 264 2.15 2.56 11.95
N PHE A 265 1.52 2.47 10.79
CA PHE A 265 0.16 1.91 10.69
C PHE A 265 0.11 0.38 10.67
N THR A 266 1.26 -0.30 10.65
CA THR A 266 1.32 -1.77 10.78
C THR A 266 1.85 -2.23 12.14
N LYS A 267 2.73 -1.46 12.79
CA LYS A 267 3.35 -1.84 14.06
C LYS A 267 2.89 -1.01 15.25
N TYR A 268 2.91 0.32 15.14
CA TYR A 268 2.73 1.20 16.30
C TYR A 268 1.27 1.57 16.55
N ASN A 269 0.47 1.67 15.49
CA ASN A 269 -0.95 1.97 15.57
C ASN A 269 -1.72 1.05 14.61
N THR A 270 -2.39 0.04 15.16
CA THR A 270 -3.29 -0.86 14.42
C THR A 270 -4.77 -0.59 14.71
N ALA A 271 -5.08 0.31 15.65
CA ALA A 271 -6.46 0.64 16.04
C ALA A 271 -7.27 1.31 14.92
N TRP A 272 -6.60 1.90 13.93
CA TRP A 272 -7.28 2.45 12.75
C TRP A 272 -8.06 1.39 11.96
N GLN A 273 -7.68 0.10 12.07
CA GLN A 273 -8.34 -0.98 11.35
C GLN A 273 -9.80 -1.14 11.74
N SER A 274 -10.19 -0.79 12.96
CA SER A 274 -11.59 -0.82 13.42
C SER A 274 -12.34 0.51 13.23
N LEU A 275 -11.70 1.56 12.71
CA LEU A 275 -12.37 2.84 12.51
C LEU A 275 -13.38 2.76 11.34
N PRO A 276 -14.49 3.52 11.39
CA PRO A 276 -15.35 3.73 10.23
C PRO A 276 -14.56 4.35 9.07
N THR A 277 -14.91 4.00 7.82
CA THR A 277 -14.20 4.52 6.63
C THR A 277 -14.09 6.04 6.60
N ASP A 278 -15.14 6.76 6.99
CA ASP A 278 -15.17 8.22 6.89
C ASP A 278 -14.20 8.88 7.89
N ALA A 279 -13.82 8.19 8.98
CA ALA A 279 -12.82 8.66 9.93
C ALA A 279 -11.37 8.44 9.45
N LEU A 280 -11.15 7.59 8.44
CA LEU A 280 -9.79 7.24 7.99
C LEU A 280 -9.08 8.38 7.23
N ALA A 281 -9.85 9.33 6.67
CA ALA A 281 -9.27 10.54 6.07
C ALA A 281 -8.56 11.41 7.12
N ASP A 282 -8.96 11.27 8.39
CA ASP A 282 -8.49 12.06 9.52
C ASP A 282 -7.39 11.40 10.35
N LEU A 283 -6.82 10.29 9.85
CA LEU A 283 -5.68 9.64 10.49
C LEU A 283 -4.52 10.61 10.71
N LYS A 284 -3.89 10.46 11.87
CA LYS A 284 -2.76 11.26 12.34
C LYS A 284 -1.66 10.35 12.86
N MET A 285 -0.47 10.91 12.93
CA MET A 285 0.65 10.37 13.68
C MET A 285 0.94 11.31 14.84
N ASP A 286 1.63 10.80 15.87
CA ASP A 286 2.02 11.59 17.03
C ASP A 286 2.90 12.79 16.63
N ASP A 287 2.77 13.91 17.35
CA ASP A 287 3.44 15.17 17.02
C ASP A 287 4.98 15.05 17.07
N ASP A 288 5.50 14.20 17.96
CA ASP A 288 6.94 13.89 18.03
C ASP A 288 7.43 13.23 16.73
N ILE A 289 6.65 12.30 16.16
CA ILE A 289 6.98 11.64 14.90
C ILE A 289 6.90 12.62 13.74
N LYS A 290 5.88 13.49 13.72
CA LYS A 290 5.74 14.55 12.72
C LYS A 290 6.96 15.49 12.69
N SER A 291 7.47 15.86 13.86
CA SER A 291 8.65 16.71 13.99
C SER A 291 9.92 15.97 13.51
N LEU A 292 10.06 14.71 13.91
CA LEU A 292 11.15 13.83 13.48
C LEU A 292 11.19 13.61 11.96
N LEU A 293 10.05 13.39 11.30
CA LEU A 293 10.01 13.16 9.85
C LEU A 293 10.48 14.35 9.01
N ASN A 294 10.41 15.56 9.56
CA ASN A 294 10.90 16.77 8.90
C ASN A 294 12.40 17.04 9.17
N SER A 295 13.07 16.25 10.03
CA SER A 295 14.50 16.40 10.31
C SER A 295 15.36 15.53 9.39
N GLU A 296 16.67 15.50 9.63
CA GLU A 296 17.59 14.54 8.97
C GLU A 296 17.63 13.16 9.65
N THR A 297 17.09 13.05 10.86
CA THR A 297 17.20 11.88 11.73
C THR A 297 16.67 10.59 11.08
N PRO A 298 15.52 10.57 10.36
CA PRO A 298 15.08 9.35 9.70
C PRO A 298 16.09 8.81 8.68
N ARG A 299 16.79 9.71 7.97
CA ARG A 299 17.79 9.35 6.97
C ARG A 299 19.09 8.89 7.62
N GLN A 300 19.50 9.50 8.73
CA GLN A 300 20.62 9.04 9.53
C GLN A 300 20.39 7.61 10.05
N ARG A 301 19.21 7.33 10.62
CA ARG A 301 18.84 5.99 11.08
C ARG A 301 18.83 4.96 9.96
N LEU A 302 18.40 5.37 8.77
CA LEU A 302 18.42 4.50 7.60
C LEU A 302 19.87 4.16 7.20
N ASP A 303 20.78 5.14 7.23
CA ASP A 303 22.20 4.87 6.96
C ASP A 303 22.83 4.01 8.06
N GLU A 304 22.55 4.28 9.35
CA GLU A 304 22.99 3.46 10.48
C GLU A 304 22.54 2.00 10.33
N LEU A 305 21.28 1.77 9.94
CA LEU A 305 20.76 0.44 9.62
C LEU A 305 21.58 -0.22 8.51
N PHE A 306 21.83 0.47 7.40
CA PHE A 306 22.61 -0.11 6.31
C PHE A 306 24.06 -0.41 6.73
N GLN A 307 24.69 0.48 7.50
CA GLN A 307 26.05 0.26 8.03
C GLN A 307 26.10 -0.94 8.98
N SER A 308 25.06 -1.15 9.79
CA SER A 308 24.97 -2.32 10.68
C SER A 308 24.86 -3.66 9.94
N LEU A 309 24.49 -3.62 8.65
CA LEU A 309 24.33 -4.78 7.78
C LEU A 309 25.43 -4.88 6.73
N LYS A 310 26.49 -4.07 6.82
CA LYS A 310 27.60 -4.06 5.87
C LYS A 310 28.22 -5.47 5.76
N ALA A 311 28.36 -5.95 4.52
CA ALA A 311 28.84 -7.28 4.19
C ALA A 311 30.35 -7.45 4.39
#